data_AF-A0A974DBB3-F1
#
_entry.id   AF-A0A974DBB3-F1
#
_cell.length_a   1.000
_cell.length_b   1.000
_cell.length_c   1.000
_cell.angle_alpha   90.00
_cell.angle_beta   90.00
_cell.angle_gamma   90.00
#
_symmetry.space_group_name_H-M   'P 1'
#
loop_
_entity.id
_entity.type
_entity.pdbx_description
1 polymer ?
#
loop_
_entity_poly.entity_id
_entity_poly.type
_entity_poly.pdbx_seq_one_letter_code
_entity_poly.pdbx_strand_id
1 'polypeptide(L)'
;MGTSMGTRFAPQDANLFMAKLEENFLSTCNTKPLTYLRYIADIFIIWTDTEQELIQFHKQFQDFHPTINLKMNYSLLTSTHIHFLDKTIHIRENTIRTTIYRKPTDKPSYLMQALRYNLTCSDTDKRNHHLKTLKADFINRGYNPMIVDQCIHAATRVPRTHLLQYKQKPEINRVPLVVTYNPQLRTLRKIARDLQGTLHKDERLKSTFPDPSLLAFRQPPNLKALITRSALLQPTKNGTYPCGKKQCKTCPHILTSNKIPISDTLEEYITHGHYNCSTSNVVYLIQCTKCITGGLYIGETGQSPRKRNKHHYNQ
;
A
#
# COMPACT_ATOMS: atom_id res chain seq x y z
N MET A 1 -0.01 -10.48 -20.04
CA MET A 1 0.95 -10.15 -18.95
C MET A 1 0.15 -9.77 -17.73
N GLY A 2 0.35 -10.42 -16.59
CA GLY A 2 -0.29 -10.06 -15.33
C GLY A 2 0.76 -9.51 -14.37
N THR A 3 0.50 -8.36 -13.77
CA THR A 3 1.36 -7.79 -12.72
C THR A 3 0.94 -8.40 -11.39
N SER A 4 1.90 -8.84 -10.57
CA SER A 4 1.58 -9.43 -9.26
C SER A 4 0.89 -8.40 -8.35
N MET A 5 -0.21 -8.82 -7.71
CA MET A 5 -0.97 -7.97 -6.80
C MET A 5 -0.07 -7.41 -5.68
N GLY A 6 -0.11 -6.10 -5.47
CA GLY A 6 0.66 -5.42 -4.43
C GLY A 6 2.03 -4.87 -4.87
N THR A 7 2.38 -4.98 -6.15
CA THR A 7 3.51 -4.24 -6.72
C THR A 7 3.19 -2.75 -6.82
N ARG A 8 4.16 -1.89 -6.44
CA ARG A 8 3.93 -0.44 -6.28
C ARG A 8 3.52 0.27 -7.58
N PHE A 9 3.92 -0.25 -8.73
CA PHE A 9 3.68 0.36 -10.03
C PHE A 9 2.42 -0.19 -10.73
N ALA A 10 1.90 -1.36 -10.32
CA ALA A 10 0.75 -1.99 -10.97
C ALA A 10 -0.51 -1.10 -11.09
N PRO A 11 -0.88 -0.28 -10.09
CA PRO A 11 -2.03 0.61 -10.25
C PRO A 11 -1.82 1.69 -11.32
N GLN A 12 -0.58 2.14 -11.51
CA GLN A 12 -0.25 3.17 -12.51
C GLN A 12 -0.33 2.57 -13.91
N ASP A 13 0.26 1.39 -14.10
CA ASP A 13 0.19 0.64 -15.37
C ASP A 13 -1.26 0.33 -15.76
N ALA A 14 -2.07 -0.16 -14.81
CA ALA A 14 -3.47 -0.45 -15.05
C ALA A 14 -4.24 0.82 -15.44
N ASN A 15 -3.99 1.95 -14.79
CA ASN A 15 -4.62 3.22 -15.13
C ASN A 15 -4.25 3.72 -16.52
N LEU A 16 -2.98 3.57 -16.92
CA LEU A 16 -2.49 3.98 -18.23
C LEU A 16 -3.10 3.11 -19.34
N PHE A 17 -3.10 1.79 -19.14
CA PHE A 17 -3.71 0.84 -20.07
C PHE A 17 -5.20 1.14 -20.26
N MET A 18 -5.95 1.27 -19.16
CA MET A 18 -7.38 1.58 -19.22
C MET A 18 -7.63 2.93 -19.91
N ALA A 19 -6.83 3.96 -19.63
CA ALA A 19 -6.97 5.25 -20.28
C ALA A 19 -6.80 5.15 -21.81
N LYS A 20 -5.81 4.38 -22.28
CA LYS A 20 -5.59 4.21 -23.71
C LYS A 20 -6.70 3.39 -24.38
N LEU A 21 -7.15 2.33 -23.70
CA LEU A 21 -8.25 1.50 -24.18
C LEU A 21 -9.54 2.31 -24.31
N GLU A 22 -9.87 3.12 -23.30
CA GLU A 22 -11.04 3.99 -23.27
C GLU A 22 -10.98 5.07 -24.36
N GLU A 23 -9.83 5.71 -24.54
CA GLU A 23 -9.63 6.70 -25.60
C GLU A 23 -9.87 6.08 -26.99
N ASN A 24 -9.27 4.91 -27.24
CA ASN A 24 -9.44 4.20 -28.50
C ASN A 24 -10.91 3.80 -28.70
N PHE A 25 -11.56 3.23 -27.69
CA PHE A 25 -12.97 2.84 -27.77
C PHE A 25 -13.87 4.06 -28.07
N LEU A 26 -13.75 5.12 -27.28
CA LEU A 26 -14.56 6.33 -27.43
C LEU A 26 -14.31 7.04 -28.77
N SER A 27 -13.16 6.82 -29.42
CA SER A 27 -12.90 7.32 -30.78
C SER A 27 -13.71 6.60 -31.86
N THR A 28 -14.10 5.34 -31.61
CA THR A 28 -14.91 4.52 -32.54
C THR A 28 -16.41 4.72 -32.38
N CYS A 29 -16.87 5.27 -31.27
CA CYS A 29 -18.29 5.47 -30.99
C CYS A 29 -18.84 6.72 -31.72
N ASN A 30 -19.97 6.54 -32.42
CA ASN A 30 -20.72 7.64 -33.03
C ASN A 30 -21.42 8.49 -31.96
N THR A 31 -22.18 7.85 -31.08
CA THR A 31 -22.82 8.48 -29.92
C THR A 31 -21.87 8.43 -28.73
N LYS A 32 -21.67 9.56 -28.06
CA LYS A 32 -20.76 9.68 -26.91
C LYS A 32 -21.52 10.17 -25.67
N PRO A 33 -21.11 9.71 -24.49
CA PRO A 33 -21.71 10.20 -23.25
C PRO A 33 -21.42 11.69 -23.06
N LEU A 34 -22.38 12.42 -22.48
CA LEU A 34 -22.21 13.81 -22.08
C LEU A 34 -21.05 13.97 -21.08
N THR A 35 -20.85 12.97 -20.23
CA THR A 35 -19.75 12.96 -19.26
C THR A 35 -19.26 11.52 -19.09
N TYR A 36 -17.95 11.33 -19.17
CA TYR A 36 -17.27 10.06 -18.90
C TYR A 36 -16.18 10.29 -17.86
N LEU A 37 -16.33 9.69 -16.68
CA LEU A 37 -15.38 9.81 -15.58
C LEU A 37 -14.98 8.41 -15.11
N ARG A 38 -13.69 8.21 -14.85
CA ARG A 38 -13.19 6.98 -14.26
C ARG A 38 -12.48 7.23 -12.95
N TYR A 39 -12.75 6.37 -11.97
CA TYR A 39 -12.01 6.29 -10.72
C TYR A 39 -11.52 4.86 -10.52
N ILE A 40 -10.24 4.62 -10.82
CA ILE A 40 -9.60 3.30 -10.79
C ILE A 40 -10.36 2.32 -11.68
N ALA A 41 -11.21 1.47 -11.10
CA ALA A 41 -11.98 0.43 -11.77
C ALA A 41 -13.46 0.81 -11.96
N ASP A 42 -13.93 1.89 -11.33
CA ASP A 42 -15.32 2.32 -11.41
C ASP A 42 -15.47 3.43 -12.45
N ILE A 43 -16.44 3.29 -13.35
CA ILE A 43 -16.76 4.26 -14.41
C ILE A 43 -18.11 4.90 -14.11
N PHE A 44 -18.18 6.22 -14.24
CA PHE A 44 -19.40 7.01 -14.13
C PHE A 44 -19.68 7.72 -15.45
N ILE A 45 -20.90 7.54 -15.94
CA ILE A 45 -21.34 8.09 -17.21
C ILE A 45 -22.63 8.88 -17.01
N ILE A 46 -22.72 10.05 -17.66
CA ILE A 46 -24.00 10.72 -17.92
C ILE A 46 -24.33 10.51 -19.39
N TRP A 47 -25.44 9.82 -19.65
CA TRP A 47 -25.93 9.49 -20.97
C TRP A 47 -27.21 10.28 -21.25
N THR A 48 -27.31 10.88 -22.43
CA THR A 48 -28.43 11.75 -22.81
C THR A 48 -29.28 11.19 -23.95
N ASP A 49 -28.76 10.23 -24.70
CA ASP A 49 -29.48 9.56 -25.78
C ASP A 49 -30.38 8.43 -25.27
N THR A 50 -30.94 7.66 -26.20
CA THR A 50 -31.90 6.60 -25.88
C THR A 50 -31.27 5.48 -25.05
N GLU A 51 -32.11 4.79 -24.26
CA GLU A 51 -31.70 3.61 -23.50
C GLU A 51 -31.15 2.50 -24.40
N GLN A 52 -31.72 2.34 -25.61
CA GLN A 52 -31.26 1.36 -26.58
C GLN A 52 -29.82 1.64 -27.02
N GLU A 53 -29.49 2.90 -27.28
CA GLU A 53 -28.12 3.30 -27.62
C GLU A 53 -27.16 3.12 -26.43
N LEU A 54 -27.61 3.35 -25.19
CA LEU A 54 -26.80 3.08 -24.00
C LEU A 54 -26.46 1.58 -23.86
N ILE A 55 -27.45 0.71 -24.05
CA ILE A 55 -27.25 -0.75 -24.00
C ILE A 55 -26.31 -1.18 -25.12
N GLN A 56 -26.49 -0.63 -26.32
CA GLN A 56 -25.63 -0.91 -27.46
C GLN A 56 -24.19 -0.42 -27.24
N PHE A 57 -24.01 0.78 -26.67
CA PHE A 57 -22.71 1.31 -26.28
C PHE A 57 -22.01 0.39 -25.27
N HIS A 58 -22.73 -0.08 -24.25
CA HIS A 58 -22.18 -1.00 -23.26
C HIS A 58 -21.76 -2.33 -23.87
N LYS A 59 -22.58 -2.89 -24.77
CA LYS A 59 -22.26 -4.11 -25.51
C LYS A 59 -20.99 -3.93 -26.37
N GLN A 60 -20.91 -2.83 -27.13
CA GLN A 60 -19.73 -2.51 -27.92
C GLN A 60 -18.47 -2.41 -27.06
N PHE A 61 -18.56 -1.84 -25.85
CA PHE A 61 -17.43 -1.78 -24.93
C PHE A 61 -16.99 -3.19 -24.50
N GLN A 62 -17.94 -4.07 -24.15
CA GLN A 62 -17.65 -5.45 -23.76
C GLN A 62 -16.97 -6.23 -24.89
N ASP A 63 -17.41 -6.02 -26.13
CA ASP A 63 -16.85 -6.68 -27.32
C ASP A 63 -15.49 -6.07 -27.74
N PHE A 64 -15.16 -4.85 -27.29
CA PHE A 64 -13.94 -4.15 -27.68
C PHE A 64 -12.66 -4.79 -27.15
N HIS A 65 -12.72 -5.51 -26.02
CA HIS A 65 -11.55 -6.16 -25.44
C HIS A 65 -11.87 -7.54 -24.87
N PRO A 66 -11.15 -8.60 -25.27
CA PRO A 66 -11.54 -9.99 -25.00
C PRO A 66 -11.59 -10.39 -23.53
N THR A 67 -10.96 -9.62 -22.64
CA THR A 67 -10.85 -9.97 -21.21
C THR A 67 -11.43 -8.94 -20.25
N ILE A 68 -11.86 -7.76 -20.72
CA ILE A 68 -12.39 -6.72 -19.84
C ILE A 68 -13.90 -6.78 -19.85
N ASN A 69 -14.47 -7.15 -18.71
CA ASN A 69 -15.92 -7.25 -18.54
C ASN A 69 -16.40 -6.19 -17.55
N LEU A 70 -17.09 -5.17 -18.06
CA LEU A 70 -17.74 -4.14 -17.25
C LEU A 70 -19.18 -4.54 -16.95
N LYS A 71 -19.56 -4.46 -15.67
CA LYS A 71 -20.97 -4.54 -15.26
C LYS A 71 -21.57 -3.14 -15.28
N MET A 72 -22.65 -2.97 -16.05
CA MET A 72 -23.38 -1.72 -16.10
C MET A 72 -24.56 -1.77 -15.12
N ASN A 73 -24.61 -0.82 -14.20
CA ASN A 73 -25.82 -0.46 -13.48
C ASN A 73 -26.22 0.92 -13.97
N TYR A 74 -27.44 1.09 -14.45
CA TYR A 74 -27.95 2.38 -14.89
C TYR A 74 -29.32 2.63 -14.29
N SER A 75 -29.67 3.90 -14.20
CA SER A 75 -30.95 4.36 -13.72
C SER A 75 -31.54 5.26 -14.79
N LEU A 76 -32.72 4.90 -15.29
CA LEU A 76 -33.53 5.79 -16.11
C LEU A 76 -33.99 6.97 -15.24
N LEU A 77 -34.45 8.06 -15.86
CA LEU A 77 -35.05 9.19 -15.15
C LEU A 77 -36.20 8.79 -14.21
N THR A 78 -36.82 7.62 -14.46
CA THR A 78 -37.89 7.03 -13.64
C THR A 78 -37.40 6.39 -12.34
N SER A 79 -36.16 5.92 -12.28
CA SER A 79 -35.50 5.52 -11.04
C SER A 79 -34.68 6.69 -10.50
N THR A 80 -34.92 7.06 -9.24
CA THR A 80 -34.53 8.38 -8.72
C THR A 80 -33.05 8.52 -8.37
N HIS A 81 -32.26 7.45 -8.43
CA HIS A 81 -30.87 7.47 -8.00
C HIS A 81 -29.98 6.33 -8.49
N ILE A 82 -28.67 6.58 -8.46
CA ILE A 82 -27.61 5.58 -8.60
C ILE A 82 -26.59 5.75 -7.48
N HIS A 83 -25.97 4.65 -7.05
CA HIS A 83 -24.84 4.69 -6.12
C HIS A 83 -23.53 4.66 -6.92
N PHE A 84 -22.63 5.59 -6.61
CA PHE A 84 -21.28 5.64 -7.18
C PHE A 84 -20.28 6.01 -6.09
N LEU A 85 -19.31 5.12 -5.85
CA LEU A 85 -18.41 5.20 -4.69
C LEU A 85 -19.22 5.33 -3.39
N ASP A 86 -18.91 6.34 -2.57
CA ASP A 86 -19.60 6.60 -1.29
C ASP A 86 -20.69 7.69 -1.44
N LYS A 87 -21.27 7.80 -2.65
CA LYS A 87 -22.29 8.79 -2.98
C LYS A 87 -23.53 8.13 -3.55
N THR A 88 -24.69 8.64 -3.16
CA THR A 88 -25.93 8.43 -3.91
C THR A 88 -26.17 9.68 -4.74
N ILE A 89 -26.34 9.48 -6.04
CA ILE A 89 -26.52 10.55 -7.03
C ILE A 89 -27.97 10.51 -7.48
N HIS A 90 -28.65 11.64 -7.37
CA HIS A 90 -30.02 11.86 -7.81
C HIS A 90 -30.01 12.90 -8.92
N ILE A 91 -30.89 12.74 -9.90
CA ILE A 91 -31.24 13.80 -10.85
C ILE A 91 -32.61 14.32 -10.44
N ARG A 92 -32.69 15.62 -10.10
CA ARG A 92 -33.94 16.30 -9.77
C ARG A 92 -33.96 17.65 -10.45
N GLU A 93 -35.05 17.98 -11.16
CA GLU A 93 -35.22 19.28 -11.82
C GLU A 93 -34.01 19.64 -12.72
N ASN A 94 -33.52 18.66 -13.48
CA ASN A 94 -32.33 18.79 -14.32
C ASN A 94 -31.02 19.17 -13.57
N THR A 95 -30.99 18.98 -12.25
CA THR A 95 -29.81 19.20 -11.41
C THR A 95 -29.34 17.91 -10.74
N ILE A 96 -28.02 17.75 -10.64
CA ILE A 96 -27.42 16.62 -9.92
C ILE A 96 -27.40 16.95 -8.43
N ARG A 97 -28.08 16.12 -7.64
CA ARG A 97 -28.08 16.20 -6.17
C ARG A 97 -27.39 14.96 -5.61
N THR A 98 -26.45 15.17 -4.70
CA THR A 98 -25.69 14.08 -4.10
C THR A 98 -25.99 13.95 -2.61
N THR A 99 -26.01 12.72 -2.11
CA THR A 99 -26.13 12.37 -0.69
C THR A 99 -25.10 11.29 -0.34
N ILE A 100 -24.96 10.96 0.94
CA ILE A 100 -23.98 9.96 1.39
C ILE A 100 -24.55 8.55 1.14
N TYR A 101 -23.75 7.71 0.49
CA TYR A 101 -23.98 6.27 0.46
C TYR A 101 -22.97 5.58 1.38
N ARG A 102 -23.46 4.72 2.27
CA ARG A 102 -22.61 3.83 3.06
C ARG A 102 -22.93 2.40 2.66
N LYS A 103 -21.90 1.64 2.31
CA LYS A 103 -22.06 0.19 2.14
C LYS A 103 -22.44 -0.41 3.50
N PRO A 104 -23.24 -1.50 3.55
CA PRO A 104 -23.62 -2.14 4.82
C PRO A 104 -22.42 -2.55 5.69
N THR A 105 -21.26 -2.79 5.07
CA THR A 105 -20.01 -3.16 5.75
C THR A 105 -19.15 -1.97 6.18
N ASP A 106 -19.52 -0.75 5.79
CA ASP A 106 -18.73 0.45 6.07
C ASP A 106 -18.94 0.93 7.51
N LYS A 107 -17.83 1.08 8.23
CA LYS A 107 -17.80 1.56 9.62
C LYS A 107 -17.01 2.86 9.63
N PRO A 108 -17.62 4.00 10.01
CA PRO A 108 -16.92 5.27 10.01
C PRO A 108 -15.71 5.22 10.95
N SER A 109 -14.51 5.43 10.42
CA SER A 109 -13.24 5.21 11.15
C SER A 109 -12.55 6.49 11.59
N TYR A 110 -12.92 7.65 11.04
CA TYR A 110 -12.22 8.91 11.30
C TYR A 110 -13.18 10.09 11.48
N LEU A 111 -12.89 10.93 12.48
CA LEU A 111 -13.73 12.09 12.84
C LEU A 111 -13.78 13.17 11.73
N MET A 112 -12.79 13.19 10.82
CA MET A 112 -12.77 14.05 9.63
C MET A 112 -13.91 13.77 8.63
N GLN A 113 -14.72 12.73 8.83
CA GLN A 113 -15.86 12.43 7.97
C GLN A 113 -16.94 13.53 7.94
N ALA A 114 -17.01 14.40 8.96
CA ALA A 114 -17.97 15.50 8.96
C ALA A 114 -17.75 16.49 7.79
N LEU A 115 -16.49 16.83 7.48
CA LEU A 115 -16.15 17.69 6.33
C LEU A 115 -16.53 17.03 5.01
N ARG A 116 -16.28 15.72 4.92
CA ARG A 116 -16.67 14.92 3.76
C ARG A 116 -18.19 14.95 3.53
N TYR A 117 -18.98 14.88 4.61
CA TYR A 117 -20.45 14.90 4.50
C TYR A 117 -20.94 16.26 4.06
N ASN A 118 -20.29 17.33 4.54
CA ASN A 118 -20.59 18.69 4.11
C ASN A 118 -20.22 18.95 2.63
N LEU A 119 -19.12 18.37 2.15
CA LEU A 119 -18.76 18.40 0.72
C LEU A 119 -19.75 17.60 -0.14
N THR A 120 -20.14 16.42 0.32
CA THR A 120 -20.87 15.43 -0.49
C THR A 120 -22.37 15.70 -0.53
N CYS A 121 -23.00 16.05 0.58
CA CYS A 121 -24.45 16.27 0.59
C CYS A 121 -24.80 17.62 -0.05
N SER A 122 -25.67 17.59 -1.06
CA SER A 122 -26.23 18.80 -1.67
C SER A 122 -27.39 19.40 -0.87
N ASP A 123 -28.05 18.57 -0.06
CA ASP A 123 -29.21 18.92 0.75
C ASP A 123 -28.82 19.02 2.23
N THR A 124 -29.20 20.12 2.87
CA THR A 124 -28.82 20.43 4.25
C THR A 124 -29.49 19.52 5.27
N ASP A 125 -30.75 19.13 5.06
CA ASP A 125 -31.50 18.30 6.00
C ASP A 125 -30.97 16.86 5.98
N LYS A 126 -30.74 16.31 4.78
CA LYS A 126 -30.09 15.00 4.62
C LYS A 126 -28.68 15.01 5.18
N ARG A 127 -27.91 16.09 4.97
CA ARG A 127 -26.58 16.26 5.59
C ARG A 127 -26.68 16.19 7.11
N ASN A 128 -27.58 16.98 7.70
CA ASN A 128 -27.74 17.04 9.16
C ASN A 128 -28.20 15.70 9.73
N HIS A 129 -29.07 14.98 9.03
CA HIS A 129 -29.46 13.61 9.37
C HIS A 129 -28.24 12.68 9.40
N HIS A 130 -27.43 12.65 8.34
CA HIS A 130 -26.22 11.82 8.30
C HIS A 130 -25.18 12.21 9.37
N LEU A 131 -25.06 13.50 9.70
CA LEU A 131 -24.17 13.97 10.77
C LEU A 131 -24.66 13.54 12.15
N LYS A 132 -25.98 13.50 12.39
CA LYS A 132 -26.55 12.94 13.63
C LYS A 132 -26.22 11.46 13.78
N THR A 133 -26.38 10.67 12.71
CA THR A 133 -25.98 9.25 12.70
C THR A 133 -24.48 9.10 12.96
N LEU A 134 -23.65 9.91 12.29
CA LEU A 134 -22.20 9.91 12.49
C LEU A 134 -21.81 10.23 13.94
N LYS A 135 -22.48 11.20 14.56
CA LYS A 135 -22.27 11.55 15.97
C LYS A 135 -22.57 10.35 16.87
N ALA A 136 -23.73 9.73 16.68
CA ALA A 136 -24.11 8.54 17.44
C ALA A 136 -23.09 7.41 17.28
N ASP A 137 -22.62 7.15 16.05
CA ASP A 137 -21.61 6.12 15.76
C ASP A 137 -20.30 6.34 16.54
N PHE A 138 -19.84 7.60 16.67
CA PHE A 138 -18.63 7.92 17.43
C PHE A 138 -18.84 7.84 18.94
N ILE A 139 -19.97 8.35 19.45
CA ILE A 139 -20.29 8.28 20.88
C ILE A 139 -20.38 6.81 21.33
N ASN A 140 -21.05 5.96 20.55
CA ASN A 140 -21.18 4.53 20.83
C ASN A 140 -19.82 3.79 20.83
N ARG A 141 -18.77 4.38 20.25
CA ARG A 141 -17.40 3.85 20.25
C ARG A 141 -16.54 4.44 21.38
N GLY A 142 -17.12 5.22 22.29
CA GLY A 142 -16.43 5.81 23.43
C GLY A 142 -15.70 7.13 23.14
N TYR A 143 -15.96 7.78 22.00
CA TYR A 143 -15.41 9.11 21.74
C TYR A 143 -16.11 10.16 22.61
N ASN A 144 -15.35 11.14 23.12
CA ASN A 144 -15.91 12.23 23.92
C ASN A 144 -16.93 13.05 23.11
N PRO A 145 -18.20 13.17 23.57
CA PRO A 145 -19.24 13.90 22.85
C PRO A 145 -18.89 15.36 22.52
N MET A 146 -18.20 16.06 23.43
CA MET A 146 -17.81 17.46 23.22
C MET A 146 -16.84 17.60 22.05
N ILE A 147 -15.88 16.68 21.92
CA ILE A 147 -14.90 16.70 20.81
C ILE A 147 -15.61 16.40 19.49
N VAL A 148 -16.53 15.44 19.49
CA VAL A 148 -17.32 15.10 18.30
C VAL A 148 -18.15 16.30 17.84
N ASP A 149 -18.81 16.99 18.77
CA ASP A 149 -19.60 18.19 18.48
C ASP A 149 -18.74 19.34 17.95
N GLN A 150 -17.59 19.60 18.57
CA GLN A 150 -16.65 20.61 18.09
C GLN A 150 -16.19 20.34 16.66
N CYS A 151 -15.89 19.07 16.32
CA CYS A 151 -15.48 18.67 14.98
C CYS A 151 -16.61 18.78 13.95
N ILE A 152 -17.83 18.36 14.30
CA ILE A 152 -19.00 18.52 13.43
C ILE A 152 -19.28 20.00 13.20
N HIS A 153 -19.25 20.83 14.26
CA HIS A 153 -19.47 22.26 14.18
C HIS A 153 -18.40 22.96 13.33
N ALA A 154 -17.12 22.64 13.53
CA ALA A 154 -16.03 23.14 12.71
C ALA A 154 -16.21 22.77 11.22
N ALA A 155 -16.67 21.55 10.94
CA ALA A 155 -16.89 21.08 9.59
C ALA A 155 -18.08 21.77 8.90
N THR A 156 -19.18 22.00 9.60
CA THR A 156 -20.40 22.63 9.05
C THR A 156 -20.25 24.13 8.87
N ARG A 157 -19.33 24.80 9.60
CA ARG A 157 -18.99 26.21 9.40
C ARG A 157 -18.37 26.52 8.03
N VAL A 158 -17.74 25.53 7.37
CA VAL A 158 -17.16 25.73 6.05
C VAL A 158 -18.26 25.60 4.99
N PRO A 159 -18.52 26.62 4.15
CA PRO A 159 -19.52 26.51 3.10
C PRO A 159 -19.17 25.40 2.10
N ARG A 160 -20.17 24.64 1.64
CA ARG A 160 -19.98 23.60 0.62
C ARG A 160 -19.36 24.15 -0.67
N THR A 161 -19.73 25.37 -1.06
CA THR A 161 -19.16 26.07 -2.22
C THR A 161 -17.65 26.20 -2.13
N HIS A 162 -17.11 26.52 -0.96
CA HIS A 162 -15.66 26.59 -0.73
C HIS A 162 -15.01 25.20 -0.76
N LEU A 163 -15.70 24.16 -0.30
CA LEU A 163 -15.18 22.79 -0.31
C LEU A 163 -15.11 22.21 -1.74
N LEU A 164 -16.01 22.63 -2.63
CA LEU A 164 -16.04 22.18 -4.03
C LEU A 164 -15.04 22.88 -4.94
N GLN A 165 -14.49 24.03 -4.52
CA GLN A 165 -13.51 24.75 -5.30
C GLN A 165 -12.24 23.91 -5.48
N TYR A 166 -11.81 23.78 -6.73
CA TYR A 166 -10.53 23.15 -7.03
C TYR A 166 -9.40 24.00 -6.45
N LYS A 167 -8.55 23.38 -5.63
CA LYS A 167 -7.34 24.02 -5.13
C LYS A 167 -6.24 23.77 -6.14
N GLN A 168 -5.83 24.81 -6.86
CA GLN A 168 -4.64 24.75 -7.68
C GLN A 168 -3.46 24.35 -6.80
N LYS A 169 -2.80 23.26 -7.19
CA LYS A 169 -1.55 22.87 -6.55
C LYS A 169 -0.49 23.81 -7.10
N PRO A 170 0.23 24.55 -6.26
CA PRO A 170 1.37 25.31 -6.74
C PRO A 170 2.36 24.33 -7.37
N GLU A 171 2.95 24.70 -8.50
CA GLU A 171 4.12 23.98 -9.01
C GLU A 171 5.26 24.18 -8.03
N ILE A 172 5.70 23.09 -7.39
CA ILE A 172 6.80 23.12 -6.44
C ILE A 172 8.05 22.63 -7.16
N ASN A 173 8.84 23.55 -7.69
CA ASN A 173 10.14 23.28 -8.33
C ASN A 173 11.28 23.11 -7.31
N ARG A 174 10.98 22.55 -6.13
CA ARG A 174 11.95 22.35 -5.05
C ARG A 174 12.43 20.91 -5.05
N VAL A 175 13.74 20.73 -5.01
CA VAL A 175 14.34 19.40 -4.92
C VAL A 175 13.95 18.74 -3.59
N PRO A 176 13.41 17.51 -3.58
CA PRO A 176 13.02 16.84 -2.36
C PRO A 176 14.23 16.28 -1.58
N LEU A 177 14.33 16.63 -0.30
CA LEU A 177 15.23 15.97 0.65
C LEU A 177 14.48 14.81 1.31
N VAL A 178 14.69 13.60 0.82
CA VAL A 178 13.99 12.40 1.29
C VAL A 178 14.73 11.76 2.47
N VAL A 179 14.11 11.76 3.65
CA VAL A 179 14.65 11.10 4.86
C VAL A 179 13.66 10.08 5.42
N THR A 180 14.14 9.09 6.17
CA THR A 180 13.25 8.18 6.90
C THR A 180 12.55 8.94 8.03
N TYR A 181 11.23 8.80 8.15
CA TYR A 181 10.48 9.44 9.22
C TYR A 181 10.99 8.98 10.60
N ASN A 182 11.35 9.95 11.44
CA ASN A 182 11.62 9.76 12.86
C ASN A 182 11.01 10.96 13.60
N PRO A 183 10.14 10.75 14.61
CA PRO A 183 9.52 11.82 15.41
C PRO A 183 10.50 12.82 16.05
N GLN A 184 11.76 12.43 16.24
CA GLN A 184 12.83 13.26 16.81
C GLN A 184 13.41 14.27 15.78
N LEU A 185 13.20 14.07 14.48
CA LEU A 185 13.76 14.92 13.41
C LEU A 185 12.98 16.22 13.15
N ARG A 186 12.33 16.79 14.17
CA ARG A 186 11.53 18.04 14.03
C ARG A 186 12.37 19.24 13.59
N THR A 187 13.63 19.28 14.00
CA THR A 187 14.58 20.36 13.71
C THR A 187 15.18 20.30 12.32
N LEU A 188 15.03 19.19 11.59
CA LEU A 188 15.66 18.99 10.29
C LEU A 188 15.24 20.04 9.26
N ARG A 189 13.98 20.48 9.28
CA ARG A 189 13.50 21.58 8.42
C ARG A 189 14.17 22.92 8.75
N LYS A 190 14.54 23.15 10.01
CA LYS A 190 15.27 24.36 10.42
C LYS A 190 16.71 24.26 9.93
N ILE A 191 17.39 23.15 10.23
CA ILE A 191 18.78 22.90 9.81
C ILE A 191 18.95 23.05 8.29
N ALA A 192 18.04 22.46 7.50
CA ALA A 192 18.10 22.58 6.04
C ALA A 192 17.95 24.02 5.54
N ARG A 193 17.18 24.87 6.24
CA ARG A 193 17.06 26.30 5.91
C ARG A 193 18.30 27.08 6.33
N ASP A 194 18.83 26.80 7.52
CA ASP A 194 20.01 27.48 8.06
C ASP A 194 21.26 27.19 7.20
N LEU A 195 21.37 25.97 6.66
CA LEU A 195 22.48 25.57 5.77
C LEU A 195 22.32 26.04 4.31
N GLN A 196 21.18 26.63 3.94
CA GLN A 196 20.93 27.08 2.56
C GLN A 196 21.97 28.11 2.11
N GLY A 197 22.33 29.05 2.99
CA GLY A 197 23.35 30.05 2.70
C GLY A 197 24.72 29.44 2.40
N THR A 198 25.04 28.29 3.01
CA THR A 198 26.28 27.55 2.72
C THR A 198 26.24 26.90 1.34
N LEU A 199 25.09 26.33 0.94
CA LEU A 199 24.91 25.77 -0.41
C LEU A 199 25.04 26.84 -1.49
N HIS A 200 24.57 28.05 -1.22
CA HIS A 200 24.63 29.18 -2.16
C HIS A 200 26.03 29.77 -2.36
N LYS A 201 27.03 29.36 -1.59
CA LYS A 201 28.44 29.75 -1.79
C LYS A 201 29.06 29.11 -3.03
N ASP A 202 28.52 27.97 -3.47
CA ASP A 202 28.93 27.27 -4.69
C ASP A 202 27.89 27.54 -5.78
N GLU A 203 28.32 28.06 -6.94
CA GLU A 203 27.40 28.43 -8.03
C GLU A 203 26.63 27.24 -8.60
N ARG A 204 27.24 26.06 -8.66
CA ARG A 204 26.59 24.83 -9.13
C ARG A 204 25.54 24.37 -8.15
N LEU A 205 25.81 24.45 -6.84
CA LEU A 205 24.82 24.10 -5.83
C LEU A 205 23.70 25.14 -5.75
N LYS A 206 24.01 26.42 -5.95
CA LYS A 206 23.00 27.49 -6.04
C LYS A 206 22.05 27.29 -7.23
N SER A 207 22.57 26.90 -8.40
CA SER A 207 21.73 26.61 -9.57
C SER A 207 20.90 25.34 -9.38
N THR A 208 21.44 24.33 -8.68
CA THR A 208 20.72 23.07 -8.40
C THR A 208 19.67 23.22 -7.29
N PHE A 209 19.95 24.04 -6.27
CA PHE A 209 19.10 24.25 -5.10
C PHE A 209 18.83 25.75 -4.88
N PRO A 210 18.06 26.40 -5.77
CA PRO A 210 17.74 27.82 -5.62
C PRO A 210 16.98 28.08 -4.32
N ASP A 211 16.02 27.21 -4.00
CA ASP A 211 15.24 27.22 -2.77
C ASP A 211 15.67 26.11 -1.80
N PRO A 212 15.37 26.25 -0.49
CA PRO A 212 15.57 25.17 0.47
C PRO A 212 14.88 23.88 0.00
N SER A 213 15.54 22.74 0.12
CA SER A 213 14.95 21.46 -0.30
C SER A 213 13.60 21.17 0.37
N LEU A 214 12.69 20.52 -0.34
CA LEU A 214 11.41 20.07 0.20
C LEU A 214 11.63 18.85 1.09
N LEU A 215 11.51 19.01 2.41
CA LEU A 215 11.66 17.88 3.32
C LEU A 215 10.52 16.87 3.12
N ALA A 216 10.87 15.70 2.63
CA ALA A 216 9.96 14.59 2.38
C ALA A 216 10.34 13.39 3.26
N PHE A 217 9.33 12.71 3.80
CA PHE A 217 9.55 11.58 4.69
C PHE A 217 9.16 10.27 4.01
N ARG A 218 10.07 9.30 3.99
CA ARG A 218 9.75 7.91 3.65
C ARG A 218 9.36 7.14 4.92
N GLN A 219 8.43 6.21 4.79
CA GLN A 219 8.00 5.34 5.88
C GLN A 219 9.20 4.50 6.39
N PRO A 220 9.42 4.38 7.71
CA PRO A 220 10.39 3.44 8.26
C PRO A 220 9.95 1.99 8.00
N PRO A 221 10.86 1.00 8.10
CA PRO A 221 10.49 -0.40 8.04
C PRO A 221 9.41 -0.70 9.08
N ASN A 222 8.22 -1.08 8.63
CA ASN A 222 7.14 -1.51 9.52
C ASN A 222 7.20 -3.04 9.69
N LEU A 223 6.48 -3.56 10.69
CA LEU A 223 6.45 -5.00 10.97
C LEU A 223 6.14 -5.82 9.72
N LYS A 224 5.17 -5.37 8.91
CA LYS A 224 4.87 -6.01 7.64
C LYS A 224 6.11 -6.10 6.76
N ALA A 225 6.81 -5.00 6.49
CA ALA A 225 8.01 -4.97 5.67
C ALA A 225 9.18 -5.80 6.24
N LEU A 226 9.28 -5.91 7.57
CA LEU A 226 10.28 -6.74 8.24
C LEU A 226 9.97 -8.23 8.15
N ILE A 227 8.68 -8.60 8.21
CA ILE A 227 8.21 -9.99 8.27
C ILE A 227 7.97 -10.55 6.86
N THR A 228 7.41 -9.76 5.94
CA THR A 228 7.16 -10.18 4.56
C THR A 228 8.42 -10.01 3.72
N ARG A 229 9.12 -11.11 3.45
CA ARG A 229 10.18 -11.14 2.43
C ARG A 229 9.53 -11.21 1.05
N SER A 230 9.72 -10.18 0.23
CA SER A 230 9.25 -10.14 -1.16
C SER A 230 10.15 -10.92 -2.12
N ALA A 231 11.31 -11.39 -1.65
CA ALA A 231 12.20 -12.22 -2.44
C ALA A 231 11.61 -13.64 -2.51
N LEU A 232 11.27 -14.06 -3.73
CA LEU A 232 11.23 -15.48 -4.05
C LEU A 232 12.65 -15.99 -3.80
N LEU A 233 12.86 -16.69 -2.69
CA LEU A 233 14.11 -17.41 -2.49
C LEU A 233 14.23 -18.34 -3.69
N GLN A 234 15.26 -18.13 -4.52
CA GLN A 234 15.64 -19.15 -5.49
C GLN A 234 15.79 -20.48 -4.72
N PRO A 235 15.51 -21.64 -5.34
CA PRO A 235 15.70 -22.92 -4.69
C PRO A 235 17.17 -23.06 -4.27
N THR A 236 17.48 -22.63 -3.06
CA THR A 236 18.77 -22.83 -2.45
C THR A 236 18.83 -24.32 -2.18
N LYS A 237 19.87 -25.00 -2.68
CA LYS A 237 20.08 -26.41 -2.37
C LYS A 237 19.97 -26.58 -0.86
N ASN A 238 18.99 -27.35 -0.44
CA ASN A 238 18.80 -27.64 0.98
C ASN A 238 20.03 -28.38 1.50
N GLY A 239 20.40 -28.12 2.74
CA GLY A 239 21.51 -28.79 3.41
C GLY A 239 22.50 -27.87 4.07
N THR A 240 23.48 -28.51 4.67
CA THR A 240 24.63 -27.86 5.31
C THR A 240 25.82 -27.93 4.37
N TYR A 241 26.56 -26.82 4.22
CA TYR A 241 27.71 -26.71 3.32
C TYR A 241 28.86 -25.96 4.00
N PRO A 242 30.12 -26.25 3.65
CA PRO A 242 31.23 -25.40 4.06
C PRO A 242 31.09 -24.01 3.43
N CYS A 243 31.45 -22.96 4.16
CA CYS A 243 31.34 -21.57 3.71
C CYS A 243 32.45 -21.15 2.72
N GLY A 244 33.32 -22.08 2.28
CA GLY A 244 34.32 -21.88 1.21
C GLY A 244 35.50 -20.94 1.53
N LYS A 245 35.57 -20.37 2.74
CA LYS A 245 36.65 -19.45 3.13
C LYS A 245 37.91 -20.23 3.52
N LYS A 246 39.04 -19.96 2.86
CA LYS A 246 40.34 -20.65 3.05
C LYS A 246 40.81 -20.76 4.51
N GLN A 247 40.52 -19.76 5.35
CA GLN A 247 40.95 -19.72 6.76
C GLN A 247 39.87 -20.15 7.76
N CYS A 248 38.78 -20.77 7.31
CA CYS A 248 37.70 -21.18 8.21
C CYS A 248 38.01 -22.53 8.88
N LYS A 249 38.47 -22.48 10.14
CA LYS A 249 38.74 -23.69 10.95
C LYS A 249 37.51 -24.59 11.18
N THR A 250 36.30 -24.06 11.01
CA THR A 250 35.05 -24.83 11.15
C THR A 250 34.68 -25.58 9.87
N CYS A 251 35.08 -25.11 8.68
CA CYS A 251 34.73 -25.77 7.40
C CYS A 251 35.11 -27.25 7.34
N PRO A 252 36.31 -27.68 7.78
CA PRO A 252 36.71 -29.09 7.76
C PRO A 252 35.80 -30.02 8.57
N HIS A 253 35.05 -29.48 9.53
CA HIS A 253 34.15 -30.23 10.41
C HIS A 253 32.69 -30.13 9.98
N ILE A 254 32.38 -29.43 8.88
CA ILE A 254 31.02 -29.35 8.35
C ILE A 254 30.78 -30.53 7.40
N LEU A 255 29.84 -31.39 7.78
CA LEU A 255 29.33 -32.45 6.90
C LEU A 255 28.39 -31.85 5.86
N THR A 256 28.69 -32.13 4.59
CA THR A 256 27.83 -31.69 3.48
C THR A 256 26.71 -32.70 3.29
N SER A 257 25.53 -32.39 3.84
CA SER A 257 24.34 -33.24 3.76
C SER A 257 23.08 -32.42 3.90
N ASN A 258 21.98 -32.89 3.30
CA ASN A 258 20.63 -32.41 3.54
C ASN A 258 19.84 -33.29 4.52
N LYS A 259 20.43 -34.39 4.97
CA LYS A 259 19.85 -35.39 5.86
C LYS A 259 20.69 -35.51 7.13
N ILE A 260 20.02 -35.54 8.28
CA ILE A 260 20.63 -35.73 9.58
C ILE A 260 20.06 -37.03 10.17
N PRO A 261 20.90 -38.03 10.51
CA PRO A 261 20.42 -39.24 11.16
C PRO A 261 19.95 -38.92 12.59
N ILE A 262 18.81 -39.48 12.98
CA ILE A 262 18.32 -39.41 14.36
C ILE A 262 18.89 -40.62 15.11
N SER A 263 19.47 -40.41 16.30
CA SER A 263 19.97 -41.51 17.13
C SER A 263 18.84 -42.49 17.46
N ASP A 264 19.15 -43.77 17.41
CA ASP A 264 18.28 -44.88 17.84
C ASP A 264 17.00 -45.08 17.00
N THR A 265 16.87 -44.42 15.84
CA THR A 265 15.80 -44.68 14.86
C THR A 265 16.35 -44.86 13.44
N LEU A 266 15.58 -45.51 12.57
CA LEU A 266 15.83 -45.55 11.12
C LEU A 266 15.38 -44.25 10.40
N GLU A 267 15.03 -43.21 11.16
CA GLU A 267 14.46 -41.97 10.64
C GLU A 267 15.55 -40.92 10.39
N GLU A 268 15.42 -40.18 9.29
CA GLU A 268 16.30 -39.09 8.92
C GLU A 268 15.53 -37.76 8.96
N TYR A 269 16.11 -36.75 9.59
CA TYR A 269 15.59 -35.38 9.50
C TYR A 269 16.10 -34.70 8.24
N ILE A 270 15.19 -34.19 7.41
CA ILE A 270 15.52 -33.42 6.21
C ILE A 270 15.68 -31.95 6.59
N THR A 271 16.88 -31.41 6.38
CA THR A 271 17.14 -29.99 6.58
C THR A 271 16.45 -29.14 5.51
N HIS A 272 15.66 -28.17 5.93
CA HIS A 272 14.96 -27.25 5.04
C HIS A 272 15.69 -25.90 5.02
N GLY A 273 16.33 -25.56 3.91
CA GLY A 273 17.13 -24.35 3.75
C GLY A 273 18.63 -24.63 3.58
N HIS A 274 19.39 -23.58 3.28
CA HIS A 274 20.82 -23.64 3.01
C HIS A 274 21.62 -23.05 4.17
N TYR A 275 22.39 -23.89 4.85
CA TYR A 275 23.15 -23.55 6.05
C TYR A 275 24.65 -23.70 5.81
N ASN A 276 25.46 -22.85 6.45
CA ASN A 276 26.91 -22.98 6.44
C ASN A 276 27.54 -22.50 7.75
N CYS A 277 28.86 -22.60 7.88
CA CYS A 277 29.60 -22.17 9.07
C CYS A 277 29.40 -20.70 9.49
N SER A 278 28.86 -19.84 8.63
CA SER A 278 28.56 -18.43 8.90
C SER A 278 27.09 -18.16 9.21
N THR A 279 26.19 -19.14 9.06
CA THR A 279 24.77 -18.97 9.38
C THR A 279 24.58 -18.82 10.90
N SER A 280 23.78 -17.83 11.32
CA SER A 280 23.50 -17.54 12.74
C SER A 280 22.08 -17.99 13.11
N ASN A 281 21.77 -18.11 14.42
CA ASN A 281 20.50 -18.62 14.93
C ASN A 281 20.20 -20.04 14.43
N VAL A 282 21.13 -20.97 14.67
CA VAL A 282 21.04 -22.35 14.20
C VAL A 282 20.96 -23.33 15.37
N VAL A 283 20.14 -24.36 15.20
CA VAL A 283 20.24 -25.62 15.93
C VAL A 283 21.21 -26.50 15.16
N TYR A 284 22.18 -27.10 15.84
CA TYR A 284 23.23 -27.90 15.23
C TYR A 284 23.42 -29.22 15.99
N LEU A 285 23.91 -30.22 15.26
CA LEU A 285 24.26 -31.53 15.77
C LEU A 285 25.76 -31.78 15.56
N ILE A 286 26.45 -32.23 16.60
CA ILE A 286 27.85 -32.65 16.55
C ILE A 286 27.90 -34.14 16.82
N GLN A 287 28.47 -34.90 15.90
CA GLN A 287 28.73 -36.32 16.06
C GLN A 287 30.22 -36.54 16.36
N CYS A 288 30.51 -37.30 17.42
CA CYS A 288 31.87 -37.70 17.71
C CYS A 288 32.30 -38.82 16.77
N THR A 289 33.36 -38.61 15.98
CA THR A 289 33.94 -39.63 15.09
C THR A 289 34.96 -40.53 15.78
N LYS A 290 35.34 -40.23 17.03
CA LYS A 290 36.33 -40.99 17.80
C LYS A 290 35.72 -42.02 18.75
N CYS A 291 34.49 -41.81 19.19
CA CYS A 291 33.82 -42.74 20.10
C CYS A 291 33.24 -43.92 19.32
N ILE A 292 33.40 -45.14 19.83
CA ILE A 292 32.80 -46.37 19.27
C ILE A 292 31.27 -46.24 19.21
N THR A 293 30.69 -45.56 20.19
CA THR A 293 29.24 -45.30 20.28
C THR A 293 28.76 -44.14 19.41
N GLY A 294 29.66 -43.39 18.75
CA GLY A 294 29.27 -42.30 17.85
C GLY A 294 28.45 -41.18 18.50
N GLY A 295 28.72 -40.87 19.78
CA GLY A 295 27.88 -39.96 20.58
C GLY A 295 27.48 -38.66 19.88
N LEU A 296 26.20 -38.32 19.98
CA LEU A 296 25.58 -37.14 19.37
C LEU A 296 25.33 -36.05 20.41
N TYR A 297 25.63 -34.81 20.06
CA TYR A 297 25.31 -33.62 20.85
C TYR A 297 24.45 -32.67 20.01
N ILE A 298 23.27 -32.31 20.53
CA ILE A 298 22.40 -31.31 19.94
C ILE A 298 22.52 -30.02 20.76
N GLY A 299 22.72 -28.90 20.08
CA GLY A 299 22.78 -27.60 20.73
C GLY A 299 22.24 -26.50 19.83
N GLU A 300 21.99 -25.33 20.42
CA GLU A 300 21.58 -24.13 19.71
C GLU A 300 22.58 -23.00 19.88
N THR A 301 22.61 -22.07 18.92
CA THR A 301 23.42 -20.86 19.05
C THR A 301 22.83 -19.69 18.28
N GLY A 302 22.75 -18.52 18.94
CA GLY A 302 22.43 -17.26 18.28
C GLY A 302 23.55 -16.71 17.41
N GLN A 303 24.81 -17.11 17.66
CA GLN A 303 25.96 -16.72 16.84
C GLN A 303 26.26 -17.78 15.76
N SER A 304 27.06 -17.46 14.75
CA SER A 304 27.46 -18.46 13.75
C SER A 304 28.34 -19.57 14.35
N PRO A 305 28.24 -20.84 13.89
CA PRO A 305 29.11 -21.94 14.32
C PRO A 305 30.61 -21.61 14.24
N ARG A 306 31.02 -20.85 13.22
CA ARG A 306 32.41 -20.37 13.09
C ARG A 306 32.86 -19.52 14.29
N LYS A 307 32.00 -18.61 14.76
CA LYS A 307 32.30 -17.76 15.91
C LYS A 307 32.28 -18.57 17.20
N ARG A 308 31.27 -19.44 17.37
CA ARG A 308 31.15 -20.31 18.54
C ARG A 308 32.38 -21.22 18.70
N ASN A 309 32.76 -21.95 17.66
CA ASN A 309 33.88 -22.90 17.74
C ASN A 309 35.22 -22.19 17.93
N LYS A 310 35.39 -20.93 17.46
CA LYS A 310 36.60 -20.15 17.73
C LYS A 310 36.86 -19.95 19.23
N HIS A 311 35.81 -19.88 20.06
CA HIS A 311 35.96 -19.79 21.52
C HIS A 311 36.47 -21.10 22.14
N HIS A 312 36.21 -22.24 21.49
CA HIS A 312 36.67 -23.56 21.95
C HIS A 312 38.07 -23.93 21.43
N TYR A 313 38.56 -23.33 20.35
CA TYR A 313 39.92 -23.58 19.83
C TYR A 313 41.03 -22.76 20.52
N ASN A 314 40.64 -21.78 21.34
CA ASN A 314 41.56 -20.87 22.04
C ASN A 314 41.59 -21.13 23.57
N GLN A 315 41.08 -22.28 23.99
CA GLN A 315 41.27 -22.88 25.32
C GLN A 315 42.15 -24.11 25.16
#